data_AF-A0A2D3W648-F1
#
_entry.id   AF-A0A2D3W648-F1
#
_cell.length_a   1.000
_cell.length_b   1.000
_cell.length_c   1.000
_cell.angle_alpha   90.00
_cell.angle_beta   90.00
_cell.angle_gamma   90.00
#
_symmetry.space_group_name_H-M   'P 1'
#
loop_
_entity.id
_entity.type
_entity.pdbx_description
1 polymer ?
#
loop_
_entity_poly.entity_id
_entity_poly.type
_entity_poly.pdbx_seq_one_letter_code
_entity_poly.pdbx_strand_id
1 'polypeptide(L)'
;MLEIVYHVSLFTIIVIIYFIVARLIYEINHPIAKYIKKIILSDIPFFQLSHDEKFHTIENDYNPEKIKYRFSLLMIPFGSYKIYFFTWREKFDFIYLLSLKNIISQKIDKTKTEIDNFLQSNYHQYDSKWQNISIEILKDDINVYNDSKNTARTKGTFYVTLVAAFISIIFTQLNDIKCFYTEIVDDNLILKVLFYYLVILLTNMIIFNLQSMSVSTFIRETYDDFIDGTINYSKFKFYYSNMKWTELFSQMHVSYVKNVELFLHRSLLIMAIITILYIFIGGSK
;
A
#
# COMPACT_ATOMS: atom_id res chain seq x y z
N MET A 1 18.74 29.31 -41.53
CA MET A 1 17.75 28.25 -41.23
C MET A 1 18.46 27.11 -40.52
N LEU A 2 18.79 27.27 -39.23
CA LEU A 2 19.24 26.20 -38.29
C LEU A 2 19.63 26.84 -36.94
N GLU A 3 18.65 27.41 -36.23
CA GLU A 3 18.78 27.87 -34.84
C GLU A 3 17.70 27.21 -33.98
N ILE A 4 17.64 25.87 -33.98
CA ILE A 4 16.62 25.14 -33.18
C ILE A 4 17.22 24.10 -32.23
N VAL A 5 18.52 23.85 -32.24
CA VAL A 5 19.07 22.73 -31.45
C VAL A 5 20.06 23.26 -30.43
N TYR A 6 19.94 22.78 -29.18
CA TYR A 6 20.77 23.05 -28.00
C TYR A 6 20.23 24.01 -26.93
N HIS A 7 18.95 23.89 -26.60
CA HIS A 7 18.52 24.05 -25.20
C HIS A 7 17.78 22.79 -24.73
N VAL A 8 18.43 21.64 -24.84
CA VAL A 8 18.09 20.51 -23.96
C VAL A 8 18.58 20.93 -22.58
N SER A 9 17.67 21.47 -21.76
CA SER A 9 18.02 21.95 -20.42
C SER A 9 18.69 20.83 -19.62
N LEU A 10 19.62 21.17 -18.74
CA LEU A 10 20.27 20.21 -17.82
C LEU A 10 19.25 19.31 -17.11
N PHE A 11 18.08 19.87 -16.80
CA PHE A 11 16.92 19.14 -16.27
C PHE A 11 16.44 18.01 -17.21
N THR A 12 16.34 18.27 -18.51
CA THR A 12 15.94 17.27 -19.52
C THR A 12 16.95 16.13 -19.60
N ILE A 13 18.26 16.43 -19.52
CA ILE A 13 19.33 15.42 -19.50
C ILE A 13 19.24 14.57 -18.22
N ILE A 14 19.01 15.20 -17.06
CA ILE A 14 18.83 14.49 -15.78
C ILE A 14 17.60 13.57 -15.84
N VAL A 15 16.49 14.02 -16.41
CA VAL A 15 15.27 13.21 -16.58
C VAL A 15 15.53 12.02 -17.52
N ILE A 16 16.25 12.22 -18.64
CA ILE A 16 16.58 11.13 -19.58
C ILE A 16 17.52 10.11 -18.93
N ILE A 17 18.59 10.56 -18.28
CA ILE A 17 19.53 9.68 -17.56
C ILE A 17 18.79 8.92 -16.45
N TYR A 18 17.85 9.56 -15.76
CA TYR A 18 16.98 8.90 -14.79
C TYR A 18 16.18 7.76 -15.41
N PHE A 19 15.47 7.99 -16.52
CA PHE A 19 14.69 6.93 -17.18
C PHE A 19 15.58 5.76 -17.62
N ILE A 20 16.81 6.04 -18.07
CA ILE A 20 17.80 5.02 -18.44
C ILE A 20 18.25 4.21 -17.21
N VAL A 21 18.62 4.88 -16.11
CA VAL A 21 19.08 4.22 -14.88
C VAL A 21 17.96 3.45 -14.20
N ALA A 22 16.74 3.99 -14.15
CA ALA A 22 15.57 3.30 -13.60
C ALA A 22 15.22 2.05 -14.41
N ARG A 23 15.34 2.11 -15.75
CA ARG A 23 15.15 0.95 -16.64
C ARG A 23 16.27 -0.09 -16.47
N LEU A 24 17.52 0.34 -16.35
CA LEU A 24 18.65 -0.55 -16.05
C LEU A 24 18.46 -1.27 -14.71
N ILE A 25 18.05 -0.55 -13.66
CA ILE A 25 17.74 -1.17 -12.38
C ILE A 25 16.57 -2.16 -12.56
N TYR A 26 15.52 -1.80 -13.30
CA TYR A 26 14.39 -2.69 -13.62
C TYR A 26 14.83 -4.03 -14.25
N GLU A 27 15.75 -4.03 -15.20
CA GLU A 27 16.22 -5.25 -15.88
C GLU A 27 17.09 -6.15 -14.97
N ILE A 28 17.68 -5.61 -13.90
CA ILE A 28 18.50 -6.40 -12.96
C ILE A 28 17.61 -7.28 -12.06
N ASN A 29 17.65 -8.60 -12.29
CA ASN A 29 16.85 -9.59 -11.57
C ASN A 29 17.59 -10.24 -10.38
N HIS A 30 18.34 -9.46 -9.59
CA HIS A 30 19.14 -9.94 -8.44
C HIS A 30 18.39 -9.75 -7.10
N PRO A 31 18.50 -10.64 -6.09
CA PRO A 31 17.77 -10.53 -4.82
C PRO A 31 18.00 -9.21 -4.07
N ILE A 32 19.24 -8.71 -4.05
CA ILE A 32 19.58 -7.41 -3.45
C ILE A 32 18.95 -6.26 -4.25
N ALA A 33 18.97 -6.33 -5.58
CA ALA A 33 18.32 -5.34 -6.43
C ALA A 33 16.79 -5.38 -6.26
N LYS A 34 16.18 -6.53 -5.98
CA LYS A 34 14.76 -6.65 -5.61
C LYS A 34 14.45 -5.98 -4.27
N TYR A 35 15.32 -6.14 -3.28
CA TYR A 35 15.21 -5.44 -1.99
C TYR A 35 15.32 -3.92 -2.18
N ILE A 36 16.30 -3.46 -2.94
CA ILE A 36 16.49 -2.04 -3.29
C ILE A 36 15.28 -1.51 -4.08
N LYS A 37 14.76 -2.25 -5.06
CA LYS A 37 13.55 -1.88 -5.81
C LYS A 37 12.34 -1.69 -4.89
N LYS A 38 12.16 -2.62 -3.94
CA LYS A 38 11.01 -2.68 -3.02
C LYS A 38 11.08 -1.67 -1.88
N ILE A 39 12.27 -1.24 -1.47
CA ILE A 39 12.45 -0.40 -0.28
C ILE A 39 12.90 1.01 -0.63
N ILE A 40 13.73 1.13 -1.67
CA ILE A 40 14.36 2.39 -2.07
C ILE A 40 13.61 2.97 -3.26
N LEU A 41 13.52 2.29 -4.40
CA LEU A 41 12.92 2.88 -5.61
C LEU A 41 11.41 3.00 -5.59
N SER A 42 10.69 2.14 -4.87
CA SER A 42 9.25 2.26 -4.83
C SER A 42 8.77 3.46 -4.06
N ASP A 43 9.60 4.07 -3.20
CA ASP A 43 9.10 4.96 -2.15
C ASP A 43 10.02 6.13 -1.76
N ILE A 44 11.10 6.39 -2.49
CA ILE A 44 11.69 7.73 -2.45
C ILE A 44 10.61 8.68 -3.03
N PRO A 45 10.36 9.85 -2.40
CA PRO A 45 9.41 10.84 -2.94
C PRO A 45 9.83 11.36 -4.31
N PHE A 46 11.02 11.01 -4.77
CA PHE A 46 11.59 11.27 -6.07
C PHE A 46 11.94 9.93 -6.74
N PHE A 47 11.87 9.86 -8.06
CA PHE A 47 12.38 8.73 -8.85
C PHE A 47 11.70 7.40 -8.54
N GLN A 48 10.38 7.41 -8.58
CA GLN A 48 9.54 6.46 -7.91
C GLN A 48 8.91 5.43 -8.87
N LEU A 49 8.95 4.15 -8.49
CA LEU A 49 8.37 3.02 -9.22
C LEU A 49 7.13 2.47 -8.50
N SER A 50 5.99 2.36 -9.19
CA SER A 50 4.73 1.91 -8.57
C SER A 50 3.96 0.89 -9.38
N HIS A 51 3.24 0.03 -8.68
CA HIS A 51 2.21 -0.84 -9.24
C HIS A 51 0.83 -0.28 -8.87
N ASP A 52 0.10 0.28 -9.84
CA ASP A 52 -1.19 0.94 -9.59
C ASP A 52 -2.19 0.01 -8.88
N GLU A 53 -2.38 -1.23 -9.38
CA GLU A 53 -3.37 -2.18 -8.85
C GLU A 53 -3.06 -2.71 -7.43
N LYS A 54 -1.81 -2.58 -7.00
CA LYS A 54 -1.34 -2.94 -5.66
C LYS A 54 -1.09 -1.70 -4.80
N PHE A 55 -1.70 -0.57 -5.16
CA PHE A 55 -1.56 0.70 -4.47
C PHE A 55 -0.09 1.06 -4.19
N HIS A 56 0.72 0.89 -5.24
CA HIS A 56 2.14 1.22 -5.28
C HIS A 56 3.06 0.28 -4.48
N THR A 57 2.51 -0.73 -3.82
CA THR A 57 3.30 -1.85 -3.29
C THR A 57 3.83 -2.71 -4.45
N ILE A 58 5.15 -2.79 -4.58
CA ILE A 58 5.80 -3.77 -5.46
C ILE A 58 5.95 -5.07 -4.67
N GLU A 59 5.11 -6.05 -4.99
CA GLU A 59 5.34 -7.42 -4.53
C GLU A 59 6.39 -8.08 -5.43
N ASN A 60 7.18 -8.99 -4.86
CA ASN A 60 8.13 -9.80 -5.64
C ASN A 60 7.34 -10.82 -6.48
N ASP A 61 6.61 -10.35 -7.49
CA ASP A 61 5.89 -11.23 -8.39
C ASP A 61 6.89 -11.87 -9.35
N TYR A 62 6.81 -13.20 -9.46
CA TYR A 62 7.70 -14.05 -10.25
C TYR A 62 7.52 -13.89 -11.77
N ASN A 63 6.61 -13.04 -12.25
CA ASN A 63 6.32 -12.84 -13.67
C ASN A 63 6.60 -11.40 -14.14
N PRO A 64 7.84 -11.11 -14.59
CA PRO A 64 8.22 -9.78 -15.08
C PRO A 64 7.51 -9.37 -16.39
N GLU A 65 6.95 -10.33 -17.16
CA GLU A 65 6.49 -10.08 -18.53
C GLU A 65 5.07 -9.48 -18.67
N LYS A 66 4.29 -9.36 -17.59
CA LYS A 66 2.89 -8.88 -17.65
C LYS A 66 2.56 -7.65 -16.79
N ILE A 67 3.51 -7.14 -16.01
CA ILE A 67 3.23 -6.10 -15.03
C ILE A 67 3.68 -4.73 -15.55
N LYS A 68 2.71 -3.85 -15.85
CA LYS A 68 2.96 -2.47 -16.28
C LYS A 68 3.15 -1.55 -15.07
N TYR A 69 4.40 -1.31 -14.69
CA TYR A 69 4.77 -0.36 -13.65
C TYR A 69 4.61 1.09 -14.11
N ARG A 70 4.31 1.96 -13.16
CA ARG A 70 4.29 3.41 -13.32
C ARG A 70 5.58 3.99 -12.77
N PHE A 71 6.30 4.71 -13.61
CA PHE A 71 7.46 5.52 -13.25
C PHE A 71 6.99 6.94 -12.99
N SER A 72 7.48 7.59 -11.94
CA SER A 72 7.12 8.97 -11.63
C SER A 72 8.32 9.72 -11.09
N LEU A 73 8.53 10.95 -11.55
CA LEU A 73 9.64 11.76 -11.05
C LEU A 73 9.43 12.12 -9.58
N LEU A 74 8.20 12.42 -9.19
CA LEU A 74 7.86 12.80 -7.83
C LEU A 74 6.55 12.17 -7.39
N MET A 75 6.48 11.77 -6.12
CA MET A 75 5.31 11.16 -5.51
C MET A 75 5.08 11.72 -4.11
N ILE A 76 3.85 12.17 -3.87
CA ILE A 76 3.40 12.64 -2.57
C ILE A 76 2.36 11.64 -2.06
N PRO A 77 2.68 10.86 -1.00
CA PRO A 77 1.71 10.00 -0.36
C PRO A 77 0.82 10.84 0.57
N PHE A 78 -0.49 10.73 0.42
CA PHE A 78 -1.48 11.40 1.25
C PHE A 78 -2.63 10.48 1.61
N GLY A 79 -2.44 9.70 2.69
CA GLY A 79 -3.39 8.71 3.16
C GLY A 79 -3.76 7.71 2.06
N SER A 80 -5.06 7.58 1.78
CA SER A 80 -5.59 6.73 0.70
C SER A 80 -5.30 7.24 -0.72
N TYR A 81 -4.57 8.34 -0.87
CA TYR A 81 -4.22 8.91 -2.16
C TYR A 81 -2.70 8.92 -2.35
N LYS A 82 -2.26 8.70 -3.59
CA LYS A 82 -0.89 8.95 -4.02
C LYS A 82 -0.93 9.84 -5.23
N ILE A 83 -0.29 11.01 -5.09
CA ILE A 83 -0.22 12.01 -6.16
C ILE A 83 1.14 11.86 -6.81
N TYR A 84 1.14 11.51 -8.08
CA TYR A 84 2.34 11.35 -8.89
C TYR A 84 2.47 12.54 -9.83
N PHE A 85 3.69 13.04 -9.99
CA PHE A 85 4.04 14.11 -10.91
C PHE A 85 5.05 13.59 -11.92
N PHE A 86 4.91 14.05 -13.17
CA PHE A 86 5.73 13.63 -14.31
C PHE A 86 5.83 12.10 -14.39
N THR A 87 4.71 11.48 -14.75
CA THR A 87 4.54 10.03 -14.66
C THR A 87 4.39 9.37 -16.03
N TRP A 88 4.86 8.13 -16.14
CA TRP A 88 4.78 7.30 -17.33
C TRP A 88 4.38 5.86 -16.96
N ARG A 89 3.33 5.33 -17.59
CA ARG A 89 2.95 3.90 -17.52
C ARG A 89 2.78 3.33 -18.92
N GLU A 90 1.74 3.80 -19.61
CA GLU A 90 1.49 3.54 -21.04
C GLU A 90 1.56 4.84 -21.86
N LYS A 91 1.21 5.94 -21.22
CA LYS A 91 1.30 7.31 -21.71
C LYS A 91 1.95 8.20 -20.65
N PHE A 92 2.45 9.35 -21.09
CA PHE A 92 2.93 10.40 -20.21
C PHE A 92 1.73 11.17 -19.63
N ASP A 93 1.72 11.36 -18.32
CA ASP A 93 0.79 12.27 -17.64
C ASP A 93 1.58 13.23 -16.73
N PHE A 94 1.20 14.50 -16.70
CA PHE A 94 1.85 15.49 -15.83
C PHE A 94 1.51 15.29 -14.35
N ILE A 95 0.24 14.99 -14.05
CA ILE A 95 -0.26 14.67 -12.72
C ILE A 95 -1.14 13.43 -12.83
N TYR A 96 -0.97 12.49 -11.91
CA TYR A 96 -1.82 11.32 -11.75
C TYR A 96 -2.18 11.10 -10.29
N LEU A 97 -3.46 10.87 -10.01
CA LEU A 97 -3.96 10.60 -8.67
C LEU A 97 -4.38 9.13 -8.57
N LEU A 98 -3.66 8.35 -7.77
CA LEU A 98 -4.05 6.98 -7.44
C LEU A 98 -4.84 6.99 -6.14
N SER A 99 -6.08 6.47 -6.17
CA SER A 99 -6.93 6.32 -4.99
C SER A 99 -7.04 4.85 -4.59
N LEU A 100 -6.74 4.56 -3.33
CA LEU A 100 -6.96 3.23 -2.74
C LEU A 100 -8.43 2.84 -2.78
N LYS A 101 -9.34 3.80 -2.57
CA LYS A 101 -10.79 3.58 -2.64
C LYS A 101 -11.22 3.08 -4.03
N ASN A 102 -10.67 3.68 -5.09
CA ASN A 102 -10.97 3.26 -6.47
C ASN A 102 -10.42 1.86 -6.78
N ILE A 103 -9.23 1.53 -6.28
CA ILE A 103 -8.68 0.17 -6.44
C ILE A 103 -9.56 -0.85 -5.71
N ILE A 104 -9.99 -0.53 -4.50
CA ILE A 104 -10.87 -1.39 -3.71
C ILE A 104 -12.21 -1.57 -4.42
N SER A 105 -12.83 -0.51 -4.95
CA SER A 105 -14.11 -0.62 -5.67
C SER A 105 -13.99 -1.49 -6.92
N GLN A 106 -12.92 -1.31 -7.71
CA GLN A 106 -12.66 -2.16 -8.87
C GLN A 106 -12.49 -3.63 -8.50
N LYS A 107 -11.81 -3.93 -7.37
CA LYS A 107 -11.68 -5.30 -6.87
C LYS A 107 -13.03 -5.88 -6.43
N ILE A 108 -13.87 -5.08 -5.78
CA ILE A 108 -15.24 -5.49 -5.38
C ILE A 108 -16.06 -5.86 -6.62
N ASP A 109 -16.08 -5.00 -7.65
CA ASP A 109 -16.84 -5.26 -8.88
C ASP A 109 -16.32 -6.50 -9.62
N LYS A 110 -14.99 -6.69 -9.65
CA LYS A 110 -14.37 -7.88 -10.23
C LYS A 110 -14.75 -9.15 -9.47
N THR A 111 -14.65 -9.14 -8.14
CA THR A 111 -15.03 -10.30 -7.30
C THR A 111 -16.50 -10.64 -7.46
N LYS A 112 -17.38 -9.64 -7.55
CA LYS A 112 -18.81 -9.86 -7.82
C LYS A 112 -19.02 -10.58 -9.15
N THR A 113 -18.35 -10.11 -10.20
CA THR A 113 -18.41 -10.73 -11.54
C THR A 113 -17.84 -12.15 -11.55
N GLU A 114 -16.75 -12.40 -10.82
CA GLU A 114 -16.14 -13.74 -10.66
C GLU A 114 -17.09 -14.71 -9.95
N ILE A 115 -17.79 -14.24 -8.90
CA ILE A 115 -18.81 -15.03 -8.19
C ILE A 115 -19.95 -15.41 -9.15
N ASP A 116 -20.50 -14.43 -9.86
CA ASP A 116 -21.62 -14.66 -10.77
C ASP A 116 -21.24 -15.63 -11.91
N ASN A 117 -20.06 -15.45 -12.52
CA ASN A 117 -19.55 -16.33 -13.58
C ASN A 117 -19.30 -17.75 -13.09
N PHE A 118 -18.72 -17.92 -11.90
CA PHE A 118 -18.46 -19.25 -11.32
C PHE A 118 -19.77 -20.01 -11.07
N LEU A 119 -20.77 -19.32 -10.49
CA LEU A 119 -22.07 -19.90 -10.18
C LEU A 119 -22.87 -20.25 -11.44
N GLN A 120 -22.72 -19.49 -12.53
CA GLN A 120 -23.37 -19.78 -13.81
C GLN A 120 -22.72 -20.95 -14.56
N SER A 121 -21.39 -21.10 -14.48
CA SER A 121 -20.64 -22.08 -15.27
C SER A 121 -20.48 -23.45 -14.62
N ASN A 122 -20.33 -23.53 -13.29
CA ASN A 122 -19.86 -24.74 -12.61
C ASN A 122 -20.90 -25.41 -11.69
N TYR A 123 -22.06 -24.79 -11.45
CA TYR A 123 -23.02 -25.31 -10.47
C TYR A 123 -23.60 -26.68 -10.83
N HIS A 124 -23.88 -26.92 -12.12
CA HIS A 124 -24.49 -28.17 -12.58
C HIS A 124 -23.54 -29.39 -12.61
N GLN A 125 -22.27 -29.22 -12.26
CA GLN A 125 -21.25 -30.27 -12.37
C GLN A 125 -20.97 -31.03 -11.07
N TYR A 126 -21.48 -30.58 -9.92
CA TYR A 126 -21.21 -31.21 -8.63
C TYR A 126 -22.34 -32.13 -8.20
N ASP A 127 -22.06 -33.42 -8.01
CA ASP A 127 -22.95 -34.36 -7.31
C ASP A 127 -23.07 -33.98 -5.82
N SER A 128 -24.22 -34.28 -5.21
CA SER A 128 -24.60 -34.01 -3.82
C SER A 128 -23.51 -34.34 -2.78
N LYS A 129 -22.76 -35.43 -2.98
CA LYS A 129 -21.65 -35.84 -2.10
C LYS A 129 -20.43 -34.93 -2.21
N TRP A 130 -20.09 -34.49 -3.43
CA TRP A 130 -18.99 -33.55 -3.66
C TRP A 130 -19.34 -32.14 -3.18
N GLN A 131 -20.60 -31.73 -3.28
CA GLN A 131 -21.07 -30.45 -2.75
C GLN A 131 -20.92 -30.34 -1.23
N ASN A 132 -21.17 -31.43 -0.49
CA ASN A 132 -20.95 -31.49 0.96
C ASN A 132 -19.49 -31.27 1.33
N ILE A 133 -18.58 -32.00 0.69
CA ILE A 133 -17.13 -31.89 0.90
C ILE A 133 -16.66 -30.46 0.54
N SER A 134 -17.15 -29.91 -0.57
CA SER A 134 -16.83 -28.54 -0.95
C SER A 134 -17.34 -27.51 0.06
N ILE A 135 -18.52 -27.71 0.66
CA ILE A 135 -19.03 -26.79 1.69
C ILE A 135 -18.16 -26.85 2.96
N GLU A 136 -17.68 -28.02 3.36
CA GLU A 136 -16.74 -28.12 4.49
C GLU A 136 -15.42 -27.39 4.20
N ILE A 137 -14.84 -27.59 3.00
CA ILE A 137 -13.64 -26.85 2.57
C ILE A 137 -13.90 -25.33 2.59
N LEU A 138 -15.04 -24.89 2.07
CA LEU A 138 -15.40 -23.46 2.06
C LEU A 138 -15.54 -22.88 3.47
N LYS A 139 -16.07 -23.66 4.43
CA LYS A 139 -16.14 -23.24 5.84
C LYS A 139 -14.75 -23.13 6.45
N ASP A 140 -13.88 -24.08 6.19
CA ASP A 140 -12.49 -24.04 6.66
C ASP A 140 -11.75 -22.84 6.08
N ASP A 141 -11.89 -22.57 4.79
CA ASP A 141 -11.33 -21.38 4.12
C ASP A 141 -11.85 -20.08 4.77
N ILE A 142 -13.17 -19.99 5.02
CA ILE A 142 -13.76 -18.84 5.73
C ILE A 142 -13.10 -18.64 7.10
N ASN A 143 -12.88 -19.72 7.86
CA ASN A 143 -12.22 -19.66 9.17
C ASN A 143 -10.77 -19.17 9.04
N VAL A 144 -10.00 -19.70 8.09
CA VAL A 144 -8.62 -19.27 7.81
C VAL A 144 -8.57 -17.78 7.47
N TYR A 145 -9.48 -17.29 6.61
CA TYR A 145 -9.52 -15.87 6.25
C TYR A 145 -9.94 -14.98 7.43
N ASN A 146 -10.85 -15.45 8.29
CA ASN A 146 -11.24 -14.76 9.51
C ASN A 146 -10.08 -14.67 10.51
N ASP A 147 -9.31 -15.73 10.69
CA ASP A 147 -8.13 -15.74 11.58
C ASP A 147 -7.05 -14.77 11.07
N SER A 148 -6.83 -14.75 9.75
CA SER A 148 -5.92 -13.79 9.13
C SER A 148 -6.40 -12.34 9.33
N LYS A 149 -7.70 -12.09 9.16
CA LYS A 149 -8.32 -10.78 9.43
C LYS A 149 -8.20 -10.38 10.90
N ASN A 150 -8.42 -11.30 11.83
CA ASN A 150 -8.28 -11.05 13.27
C ASN A 150 -6.82 -10.74 13.63
N THR A 151 -5.88 -11.49 13.09
CA THR A 151 -4.43 -11.23 13.25
C THR A 151 -4.07 -9.84 12.73
N ALA A 152 -4.56 -9.47 11.55
CA ALA A 152 -4.37 -8.12 11.00
C ALA A 152 -4.99 -7.04 11.90
N ARG A 153 -6.19 -7.26 12.44
CA ARG A 153 -6.82 -6.34 13.40
C ARG A 153 -6.00 -6.17 14.68
N THR A 154 -5.51 -7.25 15.27
CA THR A 154 -4.66 -7.20 16.46
C THR A 154 -3.39 -6.37 16.20
N LYS A 155 -2.74 -6.59 15.06
CA LYS A 155 -1.61 -5.76 14.61
C LYS A 155 -2.01 -4.30 14.41
N GLY A 156 -3.14 -4.04 13.77
CA GLY A 156 -3.68 -2.70 13.59
C GLY A 156 -3.87 -1.97 14.92
N THR A 157 -4.50 -2.62 15.91
CA THR A 157 -4.67 -2.07 17.26
C THR A 157 -3.32 -1.78 17.92
N PHE A 158 -2.35 -2.69 17.81
CA PHE A 158 -0.99 -2.46 18.33
C PHE A 158 -0.37 -1.20 17.71
N TYR A 159 -0.48 -1.02 16.39
CA TYR A 159 0.06 0.17 15.73
C TYR A 159 -0.68 1.45 16.12
N VAL A 160 -1.99 1.40 16.31
CA VAL A 160 -2.76 2.56 16.80
C VAL A 160 -2.27 2.99 18.18
N THR A 161 -2.08 2.04 19.10
CA THR A 161 -1.52 2.32 20.43
C THR A 161 -0.14 2.96 20.34
N LEU A 162 0.70 2.46 19.42
CA LEU A 162 2.04 3.00 19.18
C LEU A 162 1.98 4.44 18.64
N VAL A 163 1.08 4.73 17.69
CA VAL A 163 0.85 6.09 17.18
C VAL A 163 0.38 7.03 18.30
N ALA A 164 -0.55 6.58 19.15
CA ALA A 164 -1.05 7.38 20.26
C ALA A 164 0.07 7.71 21.26
N ALA A 165 0.95 6.73 21.56
CA ALA A 165 2.13 6.95 22.39
C ALA A 165 3.09 7.99 21.77
N PHE A 166 3.37 7.89 20.46
CA PHE A 166 4.19 8.89 19.77
C PHE A 166 3.58 10.29 19.83
N ILE A 167 2.29 10.42 19.57
CA ILE A 167 1.59 11.71 19.67
C ILE A 167 1.73 12.29 21.08
N SER A 168 1.54 11.46 22.11
CA SER A 168 1.72 11.89 23.51
C SER A 168 3.13 12.41 23.78
N ILE A 169 4.17 11.68 23.33
CA ILE A 169 5.57 12.10 23.51
C ILE A 169 5.82 13.45 22.80
N ILE A 170 5.37 13.58 21.55
CA ILE A 170 5.53 14.82 20.77
C ILE A 170 4.87 16.00 21.48
N PHE A 171 3.64 15.84 22.00
CA PHE A 171 2.96 16.90 22.74
C PHE A 171 3.68 17.28 24.03
N THR A 172 4.25 16.30 24.76
CA THR A 172 5.02 16.60 25.98
C THR A 172 6.35 17.31 25.72
N GLN A 173 6.94 17.15 24.53
CA GLN A 173 8.23 17.72 24.15
C GLN A 173 8.11 18.87 23.14
N LEU A 174 6.93 19.47 22.99
CA LEU A 174 6.66 20.43 21.90
C LEU A 174 7.59 21.66 21.95
N ASN A 175 7.90 22.16 23.14
CA ASN A 175 8.84 23.28 23.31
C ASN A 175 10.26 22.92 22.87
N ASP A 176 10.73 21.72 23.23
CA ASP A 176 12.06 21.22 22.84
C ASP A 176 12.14 21.00 21.33
N ILE A 177 11.07 20.45 20.72
CA ILE A 177 10.96 20.26 19.27
C ILE A 177 11.01 21.61 18.54
N LYS A 178 10.33 22.63 19.07
CA LYS A 178 10.34 23.97 18.46
C LYS A 178 11.75 24.56 18.49
N CYS A 179 12.44 24.45 19.62
CA CYS A 179 13.81 24.91 19.79
C CYS A 179 14.76 24.21 18.79
N PHE A 180 14.70 22.88 18.75
CA PHE A 180 15.45 22.05 17.79
C PHE A 180 15.20 22.45 16.34
N TYR A 181 13.93 22.70 15.98
CA TYR A 181 13.59 23.13 14.62
C TYR A 181 14.25 24.47 14.27
N THR A 182 14.14 25.46 15.15
CA THR A 182 14.65 26.81 14.87
C THR A 182 16.17 26.91 14.89
N GLU A 183 16.86 26.17 15.76
CA GLU A 183 18.32 26.32 15.95
C GLU A 183 19.16 25.52 14.95
N ILE A 184 18.58 24.48 14.35
CA ILE A 184 19.35 23.47 13.59
C ILE A 184 18.66 23.07 12.28
N VAL A 185 17.36 22.79 12.33
CA VAL A 185 16.64 22.32 11.13
C VAL A 185 16.46 23.45 10.12
N ASP A 186 16.10 24.66 10.58
CA ASP A 186 15.81 25.78 9.67
C ASP A 186 17.07 26.25 8.92
N ASP A 187 18.23 26.18 9.57
CA ASP A 187 19.53 26.56 9.00
C ASP A 187 20.09 25.54 8.00
N ASN A 188 19.61 24.30 8.02
CA ASN A 188 20.14 23.23 7.17
C ASN A 188 19.08 22.64 6.24
N LEU A 189 19.20 22.92 4.95
CA LEU A 189 18.26 22.47 3.91
C LEU A 189 18.01 20.96 3.92
N ILE A 190 19.04 20.13 4.17
CA ILE A 190 18.91 18.67 4.17
C ILE A 190 18.07 18.23 5.37
N LEU A 191 18.36 18.75 6.56
CA LEU A 191 17.57 18.47 7.77
C LEU A 191 16.13 18.94 7.61
N LYS A 192 15.92 20.12 7.01
CA LYS A 192 14.59 20.66 6.72
C LYS A 192 13.77 19.72 5.84
N VAL A 193 14.35 19.23 4.75
CA VAL A 193 13.68 18.26 3.86
C VAL A 193 13.37 16.95 4.58
N LEU A 194 14.33 16.40 5.35
CA LEU A 194 14.13 15.18 6.12
C LEU A 194 13.04 15.33 7.19
N PHE A 195 13.00 16.46 7.88
CA PHE A 195 12.00 16.77 8.90
C PHE A 195 10.59 16.83 8.30
N TYR A 196 10.39 17.57 7.20
CA TYR A 196 9.08 17.61 6.54
C TYR A 196 8.67 16.25 5.98
N TYR A 197 9.62 15.47 5.47
CA TYR A 197 9.33 14.11 5.02
C TYR A 197 8.90 13.21 6.18
N LEU A 198 9.56 13.30 7.34
CA LEU A 198 9.13 12.61 8.57
C LEU A 198 7.69 12.96 8.97
N VAL A 199 7.33 14.25 8.93
CA VAL A 199 5.95 14.70 9.23
C VAL A 199 4.93 14.07 8.28
N ILE A 200 5.24 14.01 6.98
CA ILE A 200 4.39 13.36 5.98
C ILE A 200 4.21 11.88 6.29
N LEU A 201 5.28 11.15 6.66
CA LEU A 201 5.19 9.73 7.01
C LEU A 201 4.33 9.50 8.26
N LEU A 202 4.50 10.33 9.30
CA LEU A 202 3.69 10.24 10.53
C LEU A 202 2.22 10.53 10.25
N THR A 203 1.91 11.53 9.42
CA THR A 203 0.54 11.84 9.02
C THR A 203 -0.09 10.69 8.23
N ASN A 204 0.65 10.10 7.29
CA ASN A 204 0.20 8.90 6.57
C ASN A 204 -0.07 7.74 7.52
N MET A 205 0.83 7.50 8.48
CA MET A 205 0.65 6.48 9.51
C MET A 205 -0.67 6.69 10.28
N ILE A 206 -0.98 7.92 10.70
CA ILE A 206 -2.24 8.25 11.37
C ILE A 206 -3.44 7.97 10.46
N ILE A 207 -3.42 8.43 9.20
CA ILE A 207 -4.55 8.25 8.27
C ILE A 207 -4.82 6.77 8.01
N PHE A 208 -3.79 5.95 7.76
CA PHE A 208 -3.97 4.52 7.52
C PHE A 208 -4.47 3.78 8.76
N ASN A 209 -4.06 4.20 9.96
CA ASN A 209 -4.59 3.66 11.20
C ASN A 209 -6.09 4.01 11.40
N LEU A 210 -6.50 5.24 11.10
CA LEU A 210 -7.92 5.61 11.12
C LEU A 210 -8.73 4.80 10.09
N GLN A 211 -8.17 4.55 8.91
CA GLN A 211 -8.81 3.72 7.88
C GLN A 211 -8.89 2.24 8.27
N SER A 212 -7.87 1.70 8.94
CA SER A 212 -7.89 0.31 9.43
C SER A 212 -8.92 0.08 10.53
N MET A 213 -9.18 1.13 11.34
CA MET A 213 -10.21 1.16 12.37
C MET A 213 -11.62 1.43 11.83
N SER A 214 -11.73 2.04 10.64
CA SER A 214 -13.03 2.33 10.06
C SER A 214 -13.83 1.04 9.85
N VAL A 215 -14.98 0.95 10.52
CA VAL A 215 -15.91 -0.16 10.34
C VAL A 215 -16.59 0.08 9.00
N SER A 216 -16.09 -0.61 7.97
CA SER A 216 -16.81 -0.73 6.72
C SER A 216 -18.10 -1.53 6.98
N THR A 217 -19.24 -0.86 6.89
CA THR A 217 -20.56 -1.47 6.89
C THR A 217 -20.66 -2.35 5.65
N PHE A 218 -20.68 -3.66 5.86
CA PHE A 218 -20.79 -4.61 4.76
C PHE A 218 -22.13 -5.32 4.79
N ILE A 219 -22.70 -5.46 3.59
CA ILE A 219 -23.81 -6.34 3.31
C ILE A 219 -23.24 -7.75 3.33
N ARG A 220 -23.15 -8.35 4.51
CA ARG A 220 -23.01 -9.80 4.63
C ARG A 220 -24.38 -10.36 4.33
N GLU A 221 -24.48 -11.31 3.41
CA GLU A 221 -25.69 -12.12 3.35
C GLU A 221 -25.83 -12.79 4.71
N THR A 222 -26.86 -12.43 5.46
CA THR A 222 -27.28 -13.12 6.67
C THR A 222 -28.39 -14.06 6.25
N TYR A 223 -28.09 -15.36 6.18
CA TYR A 223 -29.12 -16.38 6.03
C TYR A 223 -29.37 -16.98 7.40
N ASP A 224 -30.53 -16.66 7.95
CA ASP A 224 -31.13 -17.45 9.01
C ASP A 224 -31.77 -18.69 8.36
N ASP A 225 -31.60 -19.84 9.02
CA ASP A 225 -32.19 -21.15 8.71
C ASP A 225 -31.53 -22.01 7.60
N PHE A 226 -30.45 -22.70 7.97
CA PHE A 226 -30.19 -24.06 7.48
C PHE A 226 -30.58 -25.09 8.55
N ILE A 227 -31.87 -25.16 8.88
CA ILE A 227 -32.43 -26.16 9.79
C ILE A 227 -32.42 -27.56 9.14
N ASP A 228 -32.56 -27.63 7.81
CA ASP A 228 -32.51 -28.89 7.06
C ASP A 228 -31.11 -29.19 6.52
N GLY A 229 -30.66 -30.43 6.78
CA GLY A 229 -29.38 -30.98 6.33
C GLY A 229 -29.28 -31.20 4.81
N THR A 230 -30.32 -30.86 4.04
CA THR A 230 -30.31 -30.98 2.58
C THR A 230 -29.53 -29.84 1.95
N ILE A 231 -28.59 -30.20 1.08
CA ILE A 231 -27.72 -29.25 0.39
C ILE A 231 -28.44 -28.81 -0.88
N ASN A 232 -28.71 -27.50 -1.00
CA ASN A 232 -29.28 -26.89 -2.20
C ASN A 232 -28.33 -25.81 -2.75
N TYR A 233 -28.55 -25.39 -3.99
CA TYR A 233 -27.85 -24.30 -4.68
C TYR A 233 -27.65 -23.08 -3.79
N SER A 234 -28.70 -22.67 -3.07
CA SER A 234 -28.70 -21.52 -2.18
C SER A 234 -27.63 -21.64 -1.10
N LYS A 235 -27.47 -22.84 -0.51
CA LYS A 235 -26.47 -23.13 0.53
C LYS A 235 -25.05 -23.07 -0.01
N PHE A 236 -24.81 -23.70 -1.15
CA PHE A 236 -23.49 -23.66 -1.80
C PHE A 236 -23.12 -22.24 -2.24
N LYS A 237 -24.06 -21.53 -2.91
CA LYS A 237 -23.91 -20.13 -3.32
C LYS A 237 -23.58 -19.23 -2.14
N PHE A 238 -24.27 -19.41 -1.02
CA PHE A 238 -24.02 -18.65 0.21
C PHE A 238 -22.60 -18.84 0.71
N TYR A 239 -22.16 -20.08 0.93
CA TYR A 239 -20.81 -20.35 1.45
C TYR A 239 -19.72 -19.91 0.49
N TYR A 240 -19.89 -20.14 -0.82
CA TYR A 240 -18.92 -19.72 -1.82
C TYR A 240 -18.80 -18.19 -1.88
N SER A 241 -19.92 -17.48 -1.92
CA SER A 241 -19.94 -16.01 -1.93
C SER A 241 -19.33 -15.46 -0.64
N ASN A 242 -19.70 -16.02 0.52
CA ASN A 242 -19.17 -15.59 1.80
C ASN A 242 -17.66 -15.87 1.92
N MET A 243 -17.17 -16.98 1.37
CA MET A 243 -15.73 -17.26 1.29
C MET A 243 -15.00 -16.19 0.47
N LYS A 244 -15.47 -15.89 -0.74
CA LYS A 244 -14.86 -14.87 -1.61
C LYS A 244 -14.87 -13.48 -1.01
N TRP A 245 -15.97 -13.09 -0.35
CA TRP A 245 -16.05 -11.84 0.38
C TRP A 245 -15.05 -11.81 1.55
N THR A 246 -15.00 -12.88 2.35
CA THR A 246 -14.10 -12.96 3.51
C THR A 246 -12.62 -12.92 3.09
N GLU A 247 -12.27 -13.60 1.99
CA GLU A 247 -10.94 -13.54 1.36
C GLU A 247 -10.55 -12.10 1.01
N LEU A 248 -11.40 -11.41 0.24
CA LEU A 248 -11.16 -10.03 -0.19
C LEU A 248 -10.99 -9.08 1.02
N PHE A 249 -11.85 -9.21 2.03
CA PHE A 249 -11.79 -8.37 3.24
C PHE A 249 -10.53 -8.63 4.06
N SER A 250 -10.13 -9.89 4.18
CA SER A 250 -8.89 -10.27 4.84
C SER A 250 -7.69 -9.63 4.15
N GLN A 251 -7.61 -9.75 2.81
CA GLN A 251 -6.55 -9.13 2.01
C GLN A 251 -6.51 -7.60 2.15
N MET A 252 -7.67 -6.93 2.19
CA MET A 252 -7.71 -5.48 2.39
C MET A 252 -7.17 -5.06 3.77
N HIS A 253 -7.62 -5.72 4.85
CA HIS A 253 -7.10 -5.43 6.19
C HIS A 253 -5.58 -5.69 6.29
N VAL A 254 -5.10 -6.81 5.75
CA VAL A 254 -3.68 -7.11 5.68
C VAL A 254 -2.91 -6.03 4.91
N SER A 255 -3.48 -5.51 3.82
CA SER A 255 -2.86 -4.44 3.03
C SER A 255 -2.73 -3.12 3.82
N TYR A 256 -3.76 -2.73 4.57
CA TYR A 256 -3.70 -1.56 5.45
C TYR A 256 -2.60 -1.70 6.50
N VAL A 257 -2.56 -2.83 7.20
CA VAL A 257 -1.57 -3.10 8.25
C VAL A 257 -0.15 -3.09 7.70
N LYS A 258 0.08 -3.72 6.54
CA LYS A 258 1.40 -3.69 5.86
C LYS A 258 1.84 -2.26 5.53
N ASN A 259 0.93 -1.38 5.11
CA ASN A 259 1.26 0.02 4.85
C ASN A 259 1.64 0.74 6.16
N VAL A 260 0.90 0.53 7.24
CA VAL A 260 1.23 1.09 8.57
C VAL A 260 2.61 0.61 9.04
N GLU A 261 2.90 -0.69 8.96
CA GLU A 261 4.20 -1.29 9.27
C GLU A 261 5.34 -0.60 8.49
N LEU A 262 5.13 -0.39 7.20
CA LEU A 262 6.09 0.23 6.31
C LEU A 262 6.37 1.70 6.68
N PHE A 263 5.33 2.50 6.92
CA PHE A 263 5.47 3.91 7.32
C PHE A 263 6.14 4.04 8.69
N LEU A 264 5.83 3.15 9.63
CA LEU A 264 6.47 3.12 10.94
C LEU A 264 7.97 2.84 10.83
N HIS A 265 8.35 1.77 10.11
CA HIS A 265 9.77 1.42 9.93
C HIS A 265 10.56 2.57 9.29
N ARG A 266 9.97 3.25 8.31
CA ARG A 266 10.57 4.42 7.66
C ARG A 266 10.71 5.62 8.57
N SER A 267 9.68 5.91 9.36
CA SER A 267 9.71 7.02 10.31
C SER A 267 10.83 6.82 11.32
N LEU A 268 11.00 5.59 11.83
CA LEU A 268 12.12 5.23 12.72
C LEU A 268 13.49 5.42 12.06
N LEU A 269 13.63 4.98 10.80
CA LEU A 269 14.89 5.14 10.06
C LEU A 269 15.25 6.61 9.84
N ILE A 270 14.28 7.44 9.43
CA ILE A 270 14.52 8.87 9.22
C ILE A 270 14.82 9.57 10.55
N MET A 271 14.11 9.24 11.63
CA MET A 271 14.45 9.75 12.96
C MET A 271 15.88 9.40 13.34
N ALA A 272 16.33 8.16 13.11
CA ALA A 272 17.71 7.77 13.37
C ALA A 272 18.72 8.60 12.56
N ILE A 273 18.45 8.85 11.27
CA ILE A 273 19.31 9.68 10.42
C ILE A 273 19.35 11.13 10.94
N ILE A 274 18.20 11.72 11.26
CA ILE A 274 18.10 13.08 11.81
C ILE A 274 18.89 13.17 13.11
N THR A 275 18.76 12.20 14.02
CA THR A 275 19.49 12.17 15.29
C THR A 275 20.99 12.07 15.08
N ILE A 276 21.45 11.21 14.16
CA ILE A 276 22.86 11.09 13.83
C ILE A 276 23.40 12.41 13.28
N LEU A 277 22.71 13.01 12.31
CA LEU A 277 23.10 14.30 11.74
C LEU A 277 23.09 15.41 12.79
N TYR A 278 22.11 15.42 13.70
CA TYR A 278 22.06 16.34 14.82
C TYR A 278 23.29 16.21 15.73
N ILE A 279 23.71 14.99 16.07
CA ILE A 279 24.91 14.76 16.89
C ILE A 279 26.16 15.29 16.18
N PHE A 280 26.30 15.02 14.87
CA PHE A 280 27.47 15.45 14.10
C PHE A 280 27.51 16.96 13.82
N ILE A 281 26.36 17.59 13.60
CA ILE A 281 26.26 19.04 13.34
C ILE A 281 26.28 19.83 14.66
N GLY A 282 25.61 19.32 15.69
CA GLY A 282 25.54 19.93 17.02
C GLY A 282 26.84 19.78 17.82
N GLY A 283 27.60 18.70 17.62
CA GLY A 283 28.94 18.54 18.22
C GLY A 283 30.05 19.36 17.54
N SER A 284 29.71 20.12 16.50
CA SER A 284 30.61 21.02 15.75
C SER A 284 30.48 22.49 16.17
N LYS A 285 29.58 22.83 17.10
CA LYS A 285 29.51 24.14 17.77
C LYS A 285 30.08 24.02 19.17
#